data_AF-A0A921BB96-F1
#
_entry.id   AF-A0A921BB96-F1
#
_cell.length_a   1.000
_cell.length_b   1.000
_cell.length_c   1.000
_cell.angle_alpha   90.00
_cell.angle_beta   90.00
_cell.angle_gamma   90.00
#
_symmetry.space_group_name_H-M   'P 1'
#
loop_
_entity.id
_entity.type
_entity.pdbx_description
1 polymer ?
#
loop_
_entity_poly.entity_id
_entity_poly.type
_entity_poly.pdbx_seq_one_letter_code
_entity_poly.pdbx_strand_id
1 'polypeptide(L)'
;MFDAVVGGELFDMRGGPAAIAFGAQYRERQAHSRAPAMNFPGIPNAILGYDANGVPDEFHKVDNNFECANCIFNFDHERDTKAVFIEAALPFWENVESQIAVRYEDYGGNIGSEVSPKIALSWRPFETMLVRGSFSESFRAPNIGSWNRD
;
A
#
# COMPACT_ATOMS: atom_id res chain seq x y z
N MET A 1 5.26 5.56 -13.41
CA MET A 1 5.90 4.52 -12.59
C MET A 1 6.99 3.89 -13.42
N PHE A 2 8.18 3.73 -12.84
CA PHE A 2 9.32 3.02 -13.42
C PHE A 2 9.62 1.80 -12.57
N ASP A 3 9.98 0.69 -13.22
CA ASP A 3 10.30 -0.57 -12.57
C ASP A 3 11.41 -1.24 -13.37
N ALA A 4 12.39 -1.82 -12.67
CA ALA A 4 13.49 -2.56 -13.26
C ALA A 4 13.75 -3.80 -12.40
N VAL A 5 13.81 -4.96 -13.05
CA VAL A 5 14.12 -6.25 -12.41
C VAL A 5 15.20 -6.94 -13.22
N VAL A 6 16.21 -7.45 -12.54
CA VAL A 6 17.25 -8.31 -13.10
C VAL A 6 17.29 -9.60 -12.29
N GLY A 7 17.32 -10.73 -12.97
CA GLY A 7 17.37 -12.01 -12.30
C GLY A 7 17.95 -13.09 -13.21
N GLY A 8 18.28 -14.22 -12.59
CA GLY A 8 18.86 -15.35 -13.27
C GLY A 8 18.96 -16.57 -12.37
N GLU A 9 19.29 -17.69 -13.02
CA GLU A 9 19.64 -18.93 -12.33
C GLU A 9 21.01 -18.76 -11.65
N LEU A 10 21.13 -19.29 -10.43
CA LEU A 10 22.34 -19.23 -9.62
C LEU A 10 23.12 -20.54 -9.69
N PHE A 11 22.45 -21.65 -9.36
CA PHE A 11 23.03 -23.00 -9.31
C PHE A 11 21.91 -24.04 -9.31
N ASP A 12 22.23 -25.27 -9.72
CA ASP A 12 21.29 -26.38 -9.66
C ASP A 12 21.10 -26.89 -8.23
N MET A 13 19.84 -27.08 -7.84
CA MET A 13 19.43 -27.80 -6.64
C MET A 13 18.73 -29.09 -7.03
N ARG A 14 18.50 -29.95 -6.04
CA ARG A 14 17.82 -31.23 -6.27
C ARG A 14 16.39 -31.06 -6.79
N GLY A 15 15.73 -29.93 -6.55
CA GLY A 15 14.41 -29.63 -7.09
C GLY A 15 14.38 -28.81 -8.39
N GLY A 16 15.53 -28.48 -8.96
CA GLY A 16 15.66 -27.59 -10.11
C GLY A 16 16.62 -26.43 -9.86
N PRO A 17 16.78 -25.51 -10.81
CA PRO A 17 17.69 -24.38 -10.67
C PRO A 17 17.21 -23.42 -9.57
N ALA A 18 18.09 -23.09 -8.64
CA ALA A 18 17.91 -21.95 -7.76
C ALA A 18 17.98 -20.67 -8.59
N ALA A 19 17.13 -19.69 -8.28
CA ALA A 19 17.12 -18.41 -8.97
C ALA A 19 17.11 -17.25 -7.98
N ILE A 20 17.66 -16.12 -8.41
CA ILE A 20 17.64 -14.87 -7.67
C ILE A 20 17.19 -13.74 -8.58
N ALA A 21 16.47 -12.79 -8.01
CA ALA A 21 16.14 -11.54 -8.67
C ALA A 21 16.35 -10.35 -7.73
N PHE A 22 16.77 -9.24 -8.32
CA PHE A 22 16.87 -7.94 -7.70
C PHE A 22 15.99 -6.99 -8.49
N GLY A 23 15.26 -6.13 -7.79
CA GLY A 23 14.43 -5.14 -8.44
C GLY A 23 14.45 -3.79 -7.74
N ALA A 24 14.18 -2.76 -8.52
CA ALA A 24 14.00 -1.39 -8.06
C ALA A 24 12.76 -0.80 -8.72
N GLN A 25 12.04 0.02 -7.97
CA GLN A 25 10.79 0.62 -8.41
C GLN A 25 10.73 2.08 -7.96
N TYR A 26 10.24 2.95 -8.84
CA TYR A 26 9.92 4.34 -8.55
C TYR A 26 8.49 4.63 -8.98
N ARG A 27 7.67 5.10 -8.05
CA ARG A 27 6.26 5.37 -8.29
C ARG A 27 5.89 6.76 -7.80
N GLU A 28 5.51 7.60 -8.75
CA GLU A 28 4.86 8.87 -8.50
C GLU A 28 3.33 8.68 -8.49
N ARG A 29 2.65 9.33 -7.56
CA ARG A 29 1.19 9.39 -7.48
C ARG A 29 0.76 10.82 -7.27
N GLN A 30 -0.15 11.29 -8.11
CA GLN A 30 -0.80 12.58 -7.96
C GLN A 30 -2.26 12.35 -7.56
N ALA A 31 -2.76 13.13 -6.61
CA ALA A 31 -4.15 13.13 -6.21
C ALA A 31 -4.62 14.56 -6.12
N HIS A 32 -5.66 14.88 -6.90
CA HIS A 32 -6.34 16.16 -6.82
C HIS A 32 -7.82 15.95 -6.50
N SER A 33 -8.41 16.88 -5.78
CA SER A 33 -9.86 16.94 -5.57
C SER A 33 -10.36 18.34 -5.84
N ARG A 34 -11.59 18.41 -6.35
CA ARG A 34 -12.37 19.64 -6.43
C ARG A 34 -13.65 19.45 -5.65
N ALA A 35 -13.78 20.17 -4.54
CA ALA A 35 -14.94 20.14 -3.69
C ALA A 35 -16.18 20.65 -4.44
N PRO A 36 -17.34 19.95 -4.35
CA PRO A 36 -18.61 20.48 -4.83
C PRO A 36 -18.99 21.78 -4.11
N ALA A 37 -19.86 22.60 -4.73
CA ALA A 37 -20.35 23.87 -4.17
C ALA A 37 -20.86 23.78 -2.71
N MET A 38 -21.40 22.63 -2.32
CA MET A 38 -21.91 22.36 -0.96
C MET A 38 -20.81 22.20 0.11
N ASN A 39 -19.54 22.03 -0.27
CA ASN A 39 -18.39 21.84 0.62
C ASN A 39 -17.41 23.03 0.59
N PHE A 40 -17.81 24.19 0.05
CA PHE A 40 -16.96 25.39 0.06
C PHE A 40 -16.73 25.87 1.50
N PRO A 41 -15.49 26.25 1.87
CA PRO A 41 -15.20 26.77 3.21
C PRO A 41 -16.06 28.01 3.47
N GLY A 42 -16.98 27.89 4.44
CA GLY A 42 -18.02 28.87 4.72
C GLY A 42 -19.37 28.27 5.15
N ILE A 43 -19.61 26.97 4.92
CA ILE A 43 -20.77 26.24 5.48
C ILE A 43 -20.24 25.02 6.26
N PRO A 44 -19.84 25.18 7.53
CA PRO A 44 -19.16 24.10 8.26
C PRO A 44 -20.10 23.06 8.86
N ASN A 45 -21.42 23.18 8.74
CA ASN A 45 -22.35 22.40 9.55
C ASN A 45 -23.58 21.98 8.75
N ALA A 46 -23.96 20.71 8.86
CA ALA A 46 -25.35 20.35 8.57
C ALA A 46 -26.24 21.07 9.58
N ILE A 47 -27.23 21.80 9.09
CA ILE A 47 -28.25 22.44 9.93
C ILE A 47 -29.11 21.31 10.51
N LEU A 48 -29.10 21.18 11.83
CA LEU A 48 -29.90 20.19 12.56
C LEU A 48 -31.21 20.74 13.08
N GLY A 49 -31.29 22.06 13.26
CA GLY A 49 -32.42 22.75 13.84
C GLY A 49 -32.55 24.16 13.29
N TYR A 50 -33.76 24.69 13.39
CA TYR A 50 -34.09 26.08 13.14
C TYR A 50 -34.82 26.63 14.36
N ASP A 51 -34.54 27.88 14.71
CA ASP A 51 -35.27 28.59 15.76
C ASP A 51 -36.72 28.89 15.33
N ALA A 52 -37.50 29.47 16.25
CA ALA A 52 -38.89 29.83 15.99
C ALA A 52 -39.08 30.86 14.85
N ASN A 53 -38.00 31.52 14.41
CA ASN A 53 -37.99 32.48 13.30
C ASN A 53 -37.48 31.87 11.99
N GLY A 54 -37.15 30.58 11.97
CA GLY A 54 -36.62 29.89 10.79
C GLY A 54 -35.14 30.18 10.53
N VAL A 55 -34.39 30.64 11.54
CA VAL A 55 -32.94 30.83 11.46
C VAL A 55 -32.25 29.57 11.99
N PRO A 56 -31.27 29.00 11.26
CA PRO A 56 -30.50 27.86 11.76
C PRO A 56 -29.84 28.15 13.12
N ASP A 57 -30.11 27.31 14.11
CA ASP A 57 -29.60 27.47 15.49
C ASP A 57 -28.84 26.24 16.03
N GLU A 58 -29.03 25.08 15.43
CA GLU A 58 -28.32 23.84 15.78
C GLU A 58 -27.51 23.30 14.60
N PHE A 59 -26.29 22.89 14.89
CA PHE A 59 -25.26 22.59 13.91
C PHE A 59 -24.42 21.38 14.35
N HIS A 60 -24.17 20.41 13.46
CA HIS A 60 -23.11 19.40 13.70
C HIS A 60 -22.05 19.40 12.61
N LYS A 61 -20.82 19.10 13.04
CA LYS A 61 -19.66 18.88 12.17
C LYS A 61 -19.79 17.54 11.45
N VAL A 62 -20.10 17.56 10.15
CA VAL A 62 -20.19 16.34 9.35
C VAL A 62 -18.76 15.91 9.00
N ASP A 63 -18.18 15.00 9.79
CA ASP A 63 -16.94 14.35 9.41
C ASP A 63 -17.25 13.28 8.35
N ASN A 64 -16.96 13.60 7.08
CA ASN A 64 -17.19 12.68 5.96
C ASN A 64 -15.90 11.95 5.53
N ASN A 65 -16.07 10.65 5.36
CA ASN A 65 -15.15 9.62 4.88
C ASN A 65 -14.06 9.12 5.86
N PHE A 66 -14.29 7.91 6.39
CA PHE A 66 -13.34 7.10 7.17
C PHE A 66 -11.99 6.88 6.47
N GLU A 67 -11.90 7.10 5.14
CA GLU A 67 -10.68 6.96 4.35
C GLU A 67 -10.00 8.29 3.93
N CYS A 68 -10.64 9.46 4.07
CA CYS A 68 -10.07 10.72 3.55
C CYS A 68 -10.73 11.99 4.13
N ALA A 69 -10.11 12.60 5.15
CA ALA A 69 -10.58 13.85 5.75
C ALA A 69 -10.45 15.09 4.83
N ASN A 70 -9.48 15.11 3.90
CA ASN A 70 -9.28 16.25 3.00
C ASN A 70 -10.16 16.22 1.74
N CYS A 71 -10.90 15.14 1.47
CA CYS A 71 -11.68 14.98 0.23
C CYS A 71 -12.90 15.90 0.12
N ILE A 72 -13.27 16.58 1.20
CA ILE A 72 -14.27 17.65 1.21
C ILE A 72 -13.71 19.01 0.77
N PHE A 73 -12.39 19.17 0.69
CA PHE A 73 -11.72 20.40 0.26
C PHE A 73 -11.06 20.22 -1.12
N ASN A 74 -10.73 21.34 -1.76
CA ASN A 74 -9.80 21.31 -2.87
C ASN A 74 -8.42 20.94 -2.34
N PHE A 75 -7.81 19.90 -2.89
CA PHE A 75 -6.42 19.57 -2.61
C PHE A 75 -5.73 19.16 -3.90
N ASP A 76 -4.42 19.36 -3.92
CA ASP A 76 -3.53 18.88 -4.97
C ASP A 76 -2.25 18.40 -4.27
N HIS A 77 -1.99 17.10 -4.35
CA HIS A 77 -0.87 16.48 -3.66
C HIS A 77 -0.18 15.46 -4.55
N GLU A 78 1.14 15.49 -4.50
CA GLU A 78 2.03 14.54 -5.16
C GLU A 78 2.79 13.74 -4.10
N ARG A 79 2.97 12.44 -4.34
CA ARG A 79 3.81 11.57 -3.52
C ARG A 79 4.66 10.68 -4.41
N ASP A 80 5.96 10.67 -4.17
CA ASP A 80 6.85 9.65 -4.70
C ASP A 80 7.05 8.49 -3.72
N THR A 81 7.30 7.31 -4.26
CA THR A 81 7.64 6.11 -3.50
C THR A 81 8.77 5.39 -4.22
N LYS A 82 9.86 5.12 -3.50
CA LYS A 82 11.01 4.36 -4.00
C LYS A 82 10.99 3.00 -3.33
N ALA A 83 11.31 1.95 -4.06
CA ALA A 83 11.45 0.62 -3.50
C ALA A 83 12.60 -0.13 -4.12
N VAL A 84 13.24 -0.98 -3.33
CA VAL A 84 14.20 -1.99 -3.79
C VAL A 84 13.87 -3.32 -3.15
N PHE A 85 14.11 -4.41 -3.86
CA PHE A 85 13.85 -5.74 -3.35
C PHE A 85 14.83 -6.77 -3.88
N ILE A 86 14.96 -7.85 -3.13
CA ILE A 86 15.67 -9.05 -3.50
C ILE A 86 14.78 -10.25 -3.18
N GLU A 87 14.75 -11.21 -4.09
CA GLU A 87 14.05 -12.47 -3.90
C GLU A 87 14.86 -13.65 -4.43
N ALA A 88 14.75 -14.79 -3.75
CA ALA A 88 15.35 -16.03 -4.16
C ALA A 88 14.31 -17.16 -4.14
N ALA A 89 14.31 -17.94 -5.22
CA ALA A 89 13.56 -19.18 -5.34
C ALA A 89 14.53 -20.34 -5.13
N LEU A 90 14.25 -21.18 -4.12
CA LEU A 90 15.13 -22.24 -3.66
C LEU A 90 14.37 -23.58 -3.69
N PRO A 91 14.41 -24.31 -4.82
CA PRO A 91 13.75 -25.61 -4.93
C PRO A 91 14.61 -26.71 -4.29
N PHE A 92 14.49 -26.89 -2.97
CA PHE A 92 15.32 -27.83 -2.20
C PHE A 92 15.21 -29.28 -2.68
N TRP A 93 14.03 -29.72 -3.13
CA TRP A 93 13.74 -31.06 -3.66
C TRP A 93 12.69 -30.98 -4.77
N GLU A 94 12.57 -32.03 -5.59
CA GLU A 94 11.64 -32.10 -6.74
C GLU A 94 10.18 -31.80 -6.38
N ASN A 95 9.81 -32.04 -5.12
CA ASN A 95 8.47 -31.79 -4.60
C ASN A 95 8.40 -30.68 -3.55
N VAL A 96 9.48 -29.90 -3.38
CA VAL A 96 9.58 -28.79 -2.42
C VAL A 96 10.04 -27.52 -3.13
N GLU A 97 9.16 -26.54 -3.17
CA GLU A 97 9.46 -25.20 -3.66
C GLU A 97 9.49 -24.24 -2.47
N SER A 98 10.49 -23.36 -2.42
CA SER A 98 10.54 -22.32 -1.40
C SER A 98 10.96 -20.97 -1.98
N GLN A 99 10.53 -19.91 -1.33
CA GLN A 99 10.86 -18.53 -1.70
C GLN A 99 11.21 -17.75 -0.44
N ILE A 100 12.26 -16.95 -0.52
CA ILE A 100 12.55 -15.90 0.45
C ILE A 100 12.66 -14.57 -0.30
N ALA A 101 12.13 -13.50 0.28
CA ALA A 101 12.26 -12.17 -0.28
C ALA A 101 12.30 -11.12 0.83
N VAL A 102 12.90 -9.99 0.54
CA VAL A 102 12.80 -8.79 1.35
C VAL A 102 12.68 -7.58 0.44
N ARG A 103 11.79 -6.67 0.83
CA ARG A 103 11.53 -5.43 0.11
C ARG A 103 11.67 -4.25 1.07
N TYR A 104 12.40 -3.23 0.64
CA TYR A 104 12.47 -1.93 1.30
C TYR A 104 11.68 -0.91 0.48
N GLU A 105 10.84 -0.13 1.14
CA GLU A 105 10.07 0.95 0.52
C GLU A 105 10.26 2.25 1.31
N ASP A 106 10.56 3.34 0.61
CA ASP A 106 10.62 4.69 1.14
C ASP A 106 9.48 5.51 0.54
N TYR A 107 8.59 6.01 1.41
CA TYR A 107 7.43 6.81 1.08
C TYR A 107 7.66 8.32 1.26
N GLY A 108 8.85 8.71 1.74
CA GLY A 108 9.23 10.09 1.98
C GLY A 108 8.48 10.76 3.12
N GLY A 109 8.89 12.01 3.39
CA GLY A 109 8.29 12.88 4.40
C GLY A 109 8.16 12.21 5.78
N ASN A 110 7.01 12.40 6.41
CA ASN A 110 6.71 11.88 7.74
C ASN A 110 6.13 10.44 7.73
N ILE A 111 5.88 9.86 6.55
CA ILE A 111 5.48 8.44 6.43
C ILE A 111 6.69 7.53 6.69
N GLY A 112 7.87 7.97 6.23
CA GLY A 112 9.12 7.26 6.41
C GLY A 112 9.23 6.02 5.52
N SER A 113 9.92 5.01 6.02
CA SER A 113 10.27 3.81 5.26
C SER A 113 9.90 2.51 5.98
N GLU A 114 9.68 1.46 5.20
CA GLU A 114 9.32 0.13 5.68
C GLU A 114 10.25 -0.96 5.11
N VAL A 115 10.51 -2.00 5.90
CA VAL A 115 11.07 -3.28 5.43
C VAL A 115 10.01 -4.38 5.53
N SER A 116 9.71 -5.04 4.41
CA SER A 116 8.73 -6.12 4.31
C SER A 116 9.40 -7.45 3.94
N PRO A 117 9.67 -8.33 4.93
CA PRO A 117 10.15 -9.69 4.67
C PRO A 117 9.03 -10.63 4.19
N LYS A 118 9.42 -11.66 3.45
CA LYS A 118 8.56 -12.76 3.02
C LYS A 118 9.34 -14.08 3.01
N ILE A 119 8.71 -15.13 3.52
CA ILE A 119 9.12 -16.52 3.36
C ILE A 119 7.91 -17.36 2.97
N ALA A 120 8.09 -18.26 2.00
CA ALA A 120 7.05 -19.16 1.54
C ALA A 120 7.63 -20.54 1.23
N LEU A 121 6.83 -21.58 1.49
CA LEU A 121 7.17 -22.98 1.25
C LEU A 121 5.93 -23.70 0.68
N SER A 122 6.15 -24.54 -0.31
CA SER A 122 5.16 -25.40 -0.91
C SER A 122 5.74 -26.81 -1.02
N TRP A 123 5.06 -27.79 -0.46
CA TRP A 123 5.49 -29.19 -0.43
C TRP A 123 4.37 -30.10 -0.96
N ARG A 124 4.72 -30.98 -1.90
CA ARG A 124 3.83 -31.98 -2.48
C ARG A 124 4.26 -33.38 -2.05
N PRO A 125 3.76 -33.91 -0.92
CA PRO A 125 4.16 -35.24 -0.45
C PRO A 125 3.74 -36.36 -1.41
N PHE A 126 2.60 -36.19 -2.07
CA PHE A 126 2.05 -37.07 -3.11
C PHE A 126 1.26 -36.21 -4.11
N GLU A 127 1.02 -36.72 -5.32
CA GLU A 127 0.48 -35.92 -6.44
C GLU A 127 -0.84 -35.21 -6.10
N THR A 128 -1.69 -35.84 -5.28
CA THR A 128 -3.02 -35.35 -4.90
C THR A 128 -3.02 -34.40 -3.69
N MET A 129 -1.89 -34.19 -3.01
CA MET A 129 -1.83 -33.35 -1.81
C MET A 129 -0.74 -32.29 -1.90
N LEU A 130 -1.12 -31.06 -1.58
CA LEU A 130 -0.22 -29.91 -1.55
C LEU A 130 -0.37 -29.18 -0.22
N VAL A 131 0.75 -29.03 0.47
CA VAL A 131 0.84 -28.28 1.73
C VAL A 131 1.60 -26.99 1.44
N ARG A 132 1.00 -25.85 1.79
CA ARG A 132 1.61 -24.53 1.60
C ARG A 132 1.60 -23.75 2.90
N GLY A 133 2.71 -23.07 3.17
CA GLY A 133 2.87 -22.17 4.30
C GLY A 133 3.62 -20.92 3.87
N SER A 134 3.24 -19.78 4.43
CA SER A 134 3.93 -18.51 4.18
C SER A 134 3.82 -17.58 5.37
N PHE A 135 4.86 -16.80 5.58
CA PHE A 135 4.89 -15.68 6.50
C PHE A 135 5.39 -14.45 5.74
N SER A 136 4.67 -13.34 5.86
CA SER A 136 5.04 -12.09 5.20
C SER A 136 4.50 -10.90 5.97
N GLU A 137 5.29 -9.85 6.03
CA GLU A 137 4.82 -8.53 6.47
C GLU A 137 4.56 -7.66 5.24
N SER A 138 3.59 -6.77 5.35
CA SER A 138 3.27 -5.80 4.30
C SER A 138 2.81 -4.53 4.97
N PHE A 139 3.33 -3.40 4.48
CA PHE A 139 2.86 -2.09 4.88
C PHE A 139 1.99 -1.48 3.80
N ARG A 140 0.99 -0.72 4.24
CA ARG A 140 0.18 0.12 3.37
C ARG A 140 0.29 1.55 3.86
N ALA A 141 1.08 2.36 3.15
CA ALA A 141 1.16 3.77 3.45
C ALA A 141 -0.24 4.44 3.40
N PRO A 142 -0.49 5.44 4.26
CA PRO A 142 -1.75 6.19 4.26
C PRO A 142 -2.11 6.74 2.87
N ASN A 143 -3.38 7.01 2.65
CA ASN A 143 -3.82 7.65 1.43
C ASN A 143 -3.35 9.11 1.39
N ILE A 144 -3.11 9.64 0.19
CA ILE A 144 -2.61 11.00 -0.02
C ILE A 144 -3.59 12.07 0.55
N GLY A 145 -4.88 11.74 0.73
CA GLY A 145 -5.87 12.62 1.34
C GLY A 145 -6.12 12.43 2.85
N SER A 146 -5.50 11.44 3.50
CA SER A 146 -5.78 11.09 4.91
C SER A 146 -4.74 11.59 5.91
N TRP A 147 -3.52 11.89 5.49
CA TRP A 147 -2.41 12.22 6.40
C TRP A 147 -1.78 13.55 5.96
N ASN A 148 -2.12 14.63 6.65
CA ASN A 148 -1.59 15.96 6.40
C ASN A 148 -1.17 16.60 7.74
N ARG A 149 0.14 16.80 7.93
CA ARG A 149 0.74 17.64 8.98
C ARG A 149 1.95 18.31 8.34
N ASP A 150 1.67 19.37 7.60
CA ASP A 150 2.61 20.46 7.35
C ASP A 150 2.24 21.65 8.24
#